data_AF-W2FKP2-F1
#
_entry.id   AF-W2FKP2-F1
#
_cell.length_a   1.000
_cell.length_b   1.000
_cell.length_c   1.000
_cell.angle_alpha   90.00
_cell.angle_beta   90.00
_cell.angle_gamma   90.00
#
_symmetry.space_group_name_H-M   'P 1'
#
loop_
_entity.id
_entity.type
_entity.pdbx_description
1 polymer ?
#
loop_
_entity_poly.entity_id
_entity_poly.type
_entity_poly.pdbx_seq_one_letter_code
_entity_poly.pdbx_strand_id
1 'polypeptide(L)'
;MVRVTGFDGAHNHNVSKSTYKNHASNRRVEDPDVLAFVDELQAAGSKPKLIMQYLRKKTHVTLRDMHNMVTKLKEKRKGGATTEERLETVLQELCETRDNRTTVFGNDTKTTQTMTMQTRQMRRCFKAFPEVLLVDTTHNTNESRYKLFSFMVNDVYGH
;
A
#
# COMPACT_ATOMS: atom_id res chain seq x y z
N MET A 1 -20.05 32.27 37.84
CA MET A 1 -18.74 32.96 38.02
C MET A 1 -17.83 32.02 38.78
N VAL A 2 -16.73 31.55 38.17
CA VAL A 2 -15.81 30.60 38.83
C VAL A 2 -14.72 31.41 39.54
N ARG A 3 -14.57 31.23 40.85
CA ARG A 3 -13.52 31.85 41.67
C ARG A 3 -12.50 30.77 42.02
N VAL A 4 -11.32 30.84 41.42
CA VAL A 4 -10.20 29.96 41.76
C VAL A 4 -9.57 30.47 43.06
N THR A 5 -9.52 29.63 44.10
CA THR A 5 -9.03 29.97 45.45
C THR A 5 -7.60 29.51 45.73
N GLY A 6 -6.99 28.77 44.81
CA GLY A 6 -5.61 28.32 44.89
C GLY A 6 -5.22 27.44 43.69
N PHE A 7 -3.92 27.25 43.48
CA PHE A 7 -3.39 26.24 42.58
C PHE A 7 -2.20 25.55 43.27
N ASP A 8 -2.07 24.24 43.07
CA ASP A 8 -0.91 23.47 43.50
C ASP A 8 -0.06 23.18 42.25
N GLY A 9 1.20 23.62 42.27
CA GLY A 9 2.17 23.42 41.20
C GLY A 9 2.98 22.12 41.34
N ALA A 10 2.75 21.33 42.39
CA ALA A 10 3.44 20.07 42.60
C ALA A 10 2.98 19.02 41.57
N HIS A 11 3.87 18.66 40.65
CA HIS A 11 3.61 17.59 39.70
C HIS A 11 3.76 16.23 40.39
N ASN A 12 2.79 15.33 40.19
CA ASN A 12 2.84 13.94 40.65
C ASN A 12 3.72 13.02 39.77
N HIS A 13 4.56 13.60 38.91
CA HIS A 13 5.43 12.91 37.98
C HIS A 13 6.68 13.74 37.71
N ASN A 14 7.75 13.07 37.27
CA ASN A 14 8.99 13.74 36.90
C ASN A 14 8.77 14.67 35.70
N VAL A 15 8.86 15.97 35.97
CA VAL A 15 8.91 17.01 34.95
C VAL A 15 10.34 17.22 34.48
N SER A 16 10.54 17.11 33.18
CA SER A 16 11.82 17.43 32.55
C SER A 16 11.58 17.96 31.15
N LYS A 17 12.57 18.70 30.62
CA LYS A 17 12.52 19.23 29.25
C LYS A 17 12.43 18.10 28.21
N SER A 18 13.05 16.95 28.48
CA SER A 18 12.96 15.78 27.60
C SER A 18 11.57 15.14 27.67
N THR A 19 10.96 15.02 28.86
CA THR A 19 9.58 14.55 29.04
C THR A 19 8.60 15.42 28.25
N TYR A 20 8.73 16.74 28.37
CA TYR A 20 7.90 17.69 27.62
C TYR A 20 8.08 17.53 26.11
N LYS A 21 9.31 17.56 25.60
CA LYS A 21 9.57 17.42 24.14
C LYS A 21 9.07 16.10 23.57
N ASN A 22 9.11 15.01 24.35
CA ASN A 22 8.66 13.69 23.92
C ASN A 22 7.15 13.46 24.14
N HIS A 23 6.43 14.44 24.67
CA HIS A 23 4.98 14.35 24.82
C HIS A 23 4.31 14.11 23.44
N ALA A 24 3.29 13.26 23.39
CA ALA A 24 2.69 12.83 22.12
C ALA A 24 2.15 14.00 21.28
N SER A 25 1.58 15.03 21.94
CA SER A 25 1.13 16.26 21.27
C SER A 25 2.27 16.99 20.57
N ASN A 26 3.46 17.04 21.18
CA ASN A 26 4.62 17.77 20.66
C ASN A 26 5.34 17.00 19.55
N ARG A 27 5.18 15.68 19.51
CA ARG A 27 5.70 14.81 18.43
C ARG A 27 4.77 14.71 17.23
N ARG A 28 3.52 15.15 17.36
CA ARG A 28 2.53 15.09 16.29
C ARG A 28 2.91 16.10 15.20
N VAL A 29 3.01 15.62 13.97
CA VAL A 29 3.32 16.46 12.81
C VAL A 29 2.01 16.79 12.11
N GLU A 30 1.71 18.09 12.04
CA GLU A 30 0.52 18.61 11.34
C GLU A 30 0.90 19.56 10.20
N ASP A 31 2.19 19.85 10.05
CA ASP A 31 2.73 20.66 8.97
C ASP A 31 2.42 20.01 7.60
N PRO A 32 1.59 20.67 6.76
CA PRO A 32 1.13 20.10 5.50
C PRO A 32 2.27 19.88 4.50
N ASP A 33 3.31 20.72 4.50
CA ASP A 33 4.45 20.60 3.58
C ASP A 33 5.32 19.40 3.94
N VAL A 34 5.51 19.17 5.24
CA VAL A 34 6.21 17.97 5.73
C VAL A 34 5.43 16.72 5.37
N LEU A 35 4.11 16.73 5.57
CA LEU A 35 3.24 15.59 5.25
C LEU A 35 3.22 15.30 3.75
N ALA A 36 3.08 16.32 2.90
CA ALA A 36 3.08 16.18 1.45
C ALA A 36 4.40 15.58 0.94
N PHE A 37 5.54 16.08 1.43
CA PHE A 37 6.84 15.55 1.03
C PHE A 37 7.08 14.11 1.50
N VAL A 38 6.64 13.76 2.71
CA VAL A 38 6.69 12.36 3.17
C VAL A 38 5.81 11.45 2.32
N ASP A 39 4.63 11.93 1.91
CA ASP A 39 3.73 11.21 1.03
C ASP A 39 4.39 10.91 -0.32
N GLU A 40 5.04 11.91 -0.92
CA GLU A 40 5.77 11.78 -2.18
C GLU A 40 6.96 10.81 -2.06
N LEU A 41 7.79 10.94 -1.02
CA LEU A 41 8.90 10.02 -0.76
C LEU A 41 8.40 8.57 -0.63
N GLN A 42 7.30 8.38 0.08
CA GLN A 42 6.68 7.08 0.25
C GLN A 42 6.15 6.54 -1.09
N ALA A 43 5.46 7.37 -1.88
CA ALA A 43 4.92 7.01 -3.19
C ALA A 43 6.04 6.59 -4.16
N ALA A 44 7.19 7.27 -4.10
CA ALA A 44 8.39 6.94 -4.87
C ALA A 44 9.14 5.69 -4.36
N GLY A 45 8.62 4.99 -3.34
CA GLY A 45 9.24 3.78 -2.80
C GLY A 45 10.51 4.03 -1.97
N SER A 46 10.68 5.24 -1.44
CA SER A 46 11.85 5.57 -0.62
C SER A 46 11.96 4.66 0.61
N LYS A 47 13.20 4.29 0.95
CA LYS A 47 13.46 3.45 2.13
C LYS A 47 12.99 4.16 3.41
N PRO A 48 12.34 3.46 4.37
CA PRO A 48 11.87 4.06 5.62
C PRO A 48 12.95 4.80 6.41
N LYS A 49 14.21 4.34 6.32
CA LYS A 49 15.37 4.99 6.93
C LYS A 49 15.61 6.41 6.40
N LEU A 50 15.42 6.64 5.10
CA LEU A 50 15.60 7.96 4.47
C LEU A 50 14.46 8.90 4.86
N ILE A 51 13.22 8.40 4.86
CA ILE A 51 12.05 9.14 5.34
C ILE A 51 12.25 9.58 6.80
N MET A 52 12.70 8.66 7.66
CA MET A 52 13.00 8.98 9.06
C MET A 52 14.14 10.00 9.20
N GLN A 53 15.17 9.91 8.36
CA GLN A 53 16.29 10.87 8.38
C GLN A 53 15.83 12.29 8.03
N TYR A 54 14.96 12.44 7.03
CA TYR A 54 14.32 13.72 6.71
C TYR A 54 13.52 14.24 7.90
N LEU A 55 12.65 13.40 8.47
CA LEU A 55 11.77 13.79 9.57
C LEU A 55 12.53 14.20 10.84
N ARG A 56 13.63 13.52 11.19
CA ARG A 56 14.47 13.89 12.34
C ARG A 56 15.12 15.26 12.22
N LYS A 57 15.36 15.75 10.99
CA LYS A 57 15.93 17.08 10.77
C LYS A 57 14.93 18.20 11.02
N LYS A 58 13.63 17.93 10.86
CA LYS A 58 12.55 18.93 10.96
C LYS A 58 11.66 18.78 12.18
N THR A 59 11.60 17.60 12.79
CA THR A 59 10.59 17.24 13.81
C THR A 59 11.18 16.33 14.88
N HIS A 60 10.42 16.11 15.95
CA HIS A 60 10.80 15.22 17.06
C HIS A 60 10.11 13.85 17.00
N VAL A 61 9.72 13.40 15.82
CA VAL A 61 9.02 12.12 15.64
C VAL A 61 9.89 10.92 16.04
N THR A 62 9.22 9.88 16.53
CA THR A 62 9.78 8.54 16.71
C THR A 62 9.53 7.68 15.46
N LEU A 63 10.19 6.51 15.40
CA LEU A 63 9.95 5.55 14.33
C LEU A 63 8.48 5.14 14.26
N ARG A 64 7.84 4.93 15.41
CA ARG A 64 6.42 4.57 15.48
C ARG A 64 5.53 5.65 14.88
N ASP A 65 5.82 6.92 15.16
CA ASP A 65 5.03 8.04 14.60
C ASP A 65 5.17 8.10 13.09
N MET A 66 6.38 7.89 12.55
CA MET A 66 6.62 7.83 11.11
C MET A 66 5.83 6.69 10.46
N HIS A 67 5.81 5.49 11.07
CA HIS A 67 5.02 4.37 10.54
C HIS A 67 3.53 4.71 10.56
N ASN A 68 3.01 5.27 11.67
CA ASN A 68 1.61 5.66 11.78
C ASN A 68 1.24 6.75 10.76
N MET A 69 2.12 7.73 10.53
CA MET A 69 1.96 8.78 9.53
C MET A 69 1.91 8.18 8.13
N VAL A 70 2.89 7.35 7.76
CA VAL A 70 2.94 6.67 6.46
C VAL A 70 1.70 5.81 6.23
N THR A 71 1.25 5.06 7.24
CA THR A 71 0.02 4.27 7.15
C THR A 71 -1.19 5.17 6.88
N LYS A 72 -1.37 6.26 7.64
CA LYS A 72 -2.47 7.21 7.42
C LYS A 72 -2.42 7.85 6.03
N LEU A 73 -1.24 8.21 5.57
CA LEU A 73 -1.04 8.78 4.23
C LEU A 73 -1.40 7.78 3.12
N LYS A 74 -0.96 6.52 3.26
CA LYS A 74 -1.36 5.43 2.36
C LYS A 74 -2.87 5.23 2.33
N GLU A 75 -3.53 5.18 3.48
CA GLU A 75 -4.99 5.03 3.56
C GLU A 75 -5.72 6.23 2.94
N LYS A 76 -5.24 7.45 3.19
CA LYS A 76 -5.79 8.65 2.56
C LYS A 76 -5.67 8.60 1.03
N ARG A 77 -4.52 8.14 0.51
CA ARG A 77 -4.29 7.99 -0.94
C ARG A 77 -5.18 6.91 -1.57
N LYS A 78 -5.51 5.85 -0.83
CA LYS A 78 -6.46 4.83 -1.29
C LYS A 78 -7.88 5.38 -1.45
N GLY A 79 -8.19 6.56 -0.91
CA GLY A 79 -9.49 7.21 -1.08
C GLY A 79 -10.66 6.48 -0.43
N GLY A 80 -10.39 5.58 0.53
CA GLY A 80 -11.40 4.72 1.14
C GLY A 80 -11.85 3.55 0.28
N ALA A 81 -11.35 3.41 -0.95
CA ALA A 81 -11.66 2.27 -1.80
C ALA A 81 -11.04 1.00 -1.21
N THR A 82 -11.87 -0.03 -1.08
CA THR A 82 -11.48 -1.38 -0.70
C THR A 82 -10.51 -1.96 -1.73
N THR A 83 -9.79 -3.01 -1.33
CA THR A 83 -8.87 -3.69 -2.26
C THR A 83 -9.64 -4.26 -3.45
N GLU A 84 -10.86 -4.71 -3.19
CA GLU A 84 -11.82 -5.29 -4.13
C GLU A 84 -12.28 -4.26 -5.16
N GLU A 85 -12.73 -3.07 -4.73
CA GLU A 85 -13.14 -1.98 -5.65
C GLU A 85 -11.98 -1.54 -6.56
N ARG A 86 -10.77 -1.44 -6.00
CA ARG A 86 -9.57 -1.09 -6.77
C ARG A 86 -9.21 -2.18 -7.77
N LEU A 87 -9.32 -3.44 -7.37
CA LEU A 87 -9.08 -4.57 -8.25
C LEU A 87 -10.11 -4.62 -9.37
N GLU A 88 -11.39 -4.42 -9.05
CA GLU A 88 -12.46 -4.32 -10.04
C GLU A 88 -12.18 -3.22 -11.07
N THR A 89 -11.77 -2.03 -10.61
CA THR A 89 -11.40 -0.92 -11.49
C THR A 89 -10.29 -1.33 -12.47
N VAL A 90 -9.21 -1.94 -11.98
CA VAL A 90 -8.08 -2.39 -12.83
C VAL A 90 -8.53 -3.48 -13.82
N LEU A 91 -9.38 -4.42 -13.39
CA LEU A 91 -9.90 -5.48 -14.25
C LEU A 91 -10.84 -4.94 -15.33
N GLN A 92 -11.62 -3.90 -15.01
CA GLN A 92 -12.48 -3.19 -15.97
C GLN A 92 -11.64 -2.43 -16.99
N GLU A 93 -10.67 -1.61 -16.54
CA GLU A 93 -9.72 -0.90 -17.42
C GLU A 93 -8.99 -1.85 -18.38
N LEU A 94 -8.57 -3.02 -17.89
CA LEU A 94 -7.95 -4.03 -18.73
C LEU A 94 -8.89 -4.53 -19.84
N CYS A 95 -10.19 -4.67 -19.54
CA CYS A 95 -11.22 -5.12 -20.47
C CYS A 95 -11.67 -4.05 -21.46
N GLU A 96 -11.42 -2.76 -21.20
CA GLU A 96 -11.70 -1.67 -22.17
C GLU A 96 -10.88 -1.82 -23.45
N THR A 97 -9.69 -2.41 -23.34
CA THR A 97 -8.87 -2.74 -24.51
C THR A 97 -9.50 -3.90 -25.28
N ARG A 98 -9.78 -3.65 -26.57
CA ARG A 98 -10.42 -4.63 -27.47
C ARG A 98 -9.75 -6.01 -27.41
N ASP A 99 -10.57 -7.04 -27.22
CA ASP A 99 -10.20 -8.46 -27.13
C ASP A 99 -9.29 -8.83 -25.93
N ASN A 100 -9.11 -7.94 -24.97
CA ASN A 100 -8.66 -8.37 -23.64
C ASN A 100 -9.80 -9.11 -22.94
N ARG A 101 -9.45 -10.03 -22.06
CA ARG A 101 -10.42 -10.81 -21.29
C ARG A 101 -9.91 -11.01 -19.87
N THR A 102 -10.76 -10.67 -18.92
CA THR A 102 -10.61 -11.06 -17.52
C THR A 102 -11.70 -12.10 -17.20
N THR A 103 -11.38 -13.10 -16.39
CA THR A 103 -12.40 -14.02 -15.85
C THR A 103 -12.10 -14.30 -14.40
N VAL A 104 -13.12 -14.12 -13.56
CA VAL A 104 -13.08 -14.34 -12.11
C VAL A 104 -13.88 -15.58 -11.79
N PHE A 105 -13.22 -16.58 -11.19
CA PHE A 105 -13.81 -17.83 -10.74
C PHE A 105 -13.95 -17.78 -9.21
N GLY A 106 -15.18 -17.92 -8.73
CA GLY A 106 -15.50 -17.98 -7.30
C GLY A 106 -16.11 -19.32 -6.91
N ASN A 107 -16.18 -19.56 -5.61
CA ASN A 107 -16.87 -20.72 -5.04
C ASN A 107 -18.33 -20.40 -4.67
N ASP A 108 -19.05 -21.38 -4.12
CA ASP A 108 -20.45 -21.25 -3.69
C ASP A 108 -20.66 -20.17 -2.62
N THR A 109 -19.61 -19.84 -1.85
CA THR A 109 -19.63 -18.76 -0.85
C THR A 109 -19.28 -17.38 -1.43
N LYS A 110 -19.23 -17.25 -2.77
CA LYS A 110 -18.82 -16.03 -3.50
C LYS A 110 -17.41 -15.54 -3.17
N THR A 111 -16.57 -16.41 -2.62
CA THR A 111 -15.15 -16.12 -2.42
C THR A 111 -14.42 -16.37 -3.74
N THR A 112 -13.65 -15.38 -4.20
CA THR A 112 -12.84 -15.57 -5.40
C THR A 112 -11.74 -16.60 -5.13
N GLN A 113 -11.57 -17.55 -6.06
CA GLN A 113 -10.53 -18.58 -6.01
C GLN A 113 -9.44 -18.32 -7.04
N THR A 114 -9.84 -17.93 -8.26
CA THR A 114 -8.91 -17.74 -9.36
C THR A 114 -9.36 -16.55 -10.19
N MET A 115 -8.40 -15.72 -10.59
CA MET A 115 -8.61 -14.69 -11.58
C MET A 115 -7.66 -14.94 -12.73
N THR A 116 -8.16 -14.80 -13.96
CA THR A 116 -7.35 -14.88 -15.16
C THR A 116 -7.45 -13.55 -15.90
N MET A 117 -6.31 -13.07 -16.38
CA MET A 117 -6.18 -11.86 -17.17
C MET A 117 -5.43 -12.23 -18.44
N GLN A 118 -6.04 -11.96 -19.59
CA GLN A 118 -5.50 -12.35 -20.89
C GLN A 118 -5.61 -11.17 -21.83
N THR A 119 -4.48 -10.67 -22.32
CA THR A 119 -4.50 -9.66 -23.38
C THR A 119 -4.85 -10.29 -24.71
N ARG A 120 -5.26 -9.46 -25.67
CA ARG A 120 -5.46 -9.89 -27.07
C ARG A 120 -4.22 -10.60 -27.63
N GLN A 121 -3.03 -10.08 -27.34
CA GLN A 121 -1.76 -10.66 -27.81
C GLN A 121 -1.55 -12.05 -27.21
N MET A 122 -1.72 -12.21 -25.89
CA MET A 122 -1.56 -13.53 -25.23
C MET A 122 -2.48 -14.58 -25.86
N ARG A 123 -3.74 -14.23 -26.10
CA ARG A 123 -4.71 -15.13 -26.76
C ARG A 123 -4.31 -15.47 -28.20
N ARG A 124 -3.78 -14.50 -28.95
CA ARG A 124 -3.33 -14.72 -30.33
C ARG A 124 -2.10 -15.62 -30.37
N CYS A 125 -1.11 -15.36 -29.52
CA CYS A 125 0.09 -16.19 -29.41
C CYS A 125 -0.28 -17.62 -29.05
N PHE A 126 -1.11 -17.84 -28.03
CA PHE A 126 -1.56 -19.18 -27.66
C PHE A 126 -2.32 -19.91 -28.78
N LYS A 127 -3.12 -19.18 -29.57
CA LYS A 127 -3.83 -19.77 -30.72
C LYS A 127 -2.88 -20.14 -31.86
N ALA A 128 -1.81 -19.37 -32.05
CA ALA A 128 -0.83 -19.59 -33.11
C ALA A 128 0.19 -20.67 -32.74
N PHE A 129 0.57 -20.75 -31.46
CA PHE A 129 1.63 -21.62 -30.95
C PHE A 129 1.17 -22.35 -29.68
N PRO A 130 0.24 -23.32 -29.78
CA PRO A 130 -0.24 -24.05 -28.62
C PRO A 130 0.74 -25.12 -28.11
N GLU A 131 1.87 -25.32 -28.78
CA GLU A 131 2.73 -26.49 -28.58
C GLU A 131 3.55 -26.42 -27.29
N VAL A 132 4.05 -25.23 -26.93
CA VAL A 132 4.90 -25.05 -25.74
C VAL A 132 4.35 -23.94 -24.85
N LEU A 133 3.83 -24.35 -23.68
CA LEU A 133 3.37 -23.44 -22.64
C LEU A 133 4.28 -23.59 -21.41
N LEU A 134 5.01 -22.52 -21.09
CA LEU A 134 5.76 -22.42 -19.86
C LEU A 134 4.89 -21.78 -18.78
N VAL A 135 4.93 -22.37 -17.58
CA VAL A 135 4.20 -21.89 -16.41
C VAL A 135 5.20 -21.63 -15.30
N ASP A 136 5.33 -20.37 -14.92
CA ASP A 136 6.08 -19.97 -13.72
C ASP A 136 5.11 -19.62 -12.59
N THR A 137 5.49 -19.95 -11.36
CA THR A 137 4.65 -19.72 -10.19
C THR A 137 5.46 -19.11 -9.06
N THR A 138 4.87 -18.15 -8.36
CA THR A 138 5.53 -17.60 -7.17
C THR A 138 5.65 -18.67 -6.09
N HIS A 139 6.84 -18.74 -5.47
CA HIS A 139 7.06 -19.65 -4.34
C HIS A 139 6.07 -19.37 -3.18
N ASN A 140 5.79 -18.10 -2.92
CA ASN A 140 4.89 -17.64 -1.87
C ASN A 140 3.64 -16.94 -2.43
N THR A 141 2.71 -16.61 -1.55
CA THR A 141 1.49 -15.87 -1.87
C THR A 141 1.65 -14.36 -1.67
N ASN A 142 0.77 -13.58 -2.31
CA ASN A 142 0.66 -12.15 -2.07
C ASN A 142 -0.07 -11.83 -0.75
N GLU A 143 -0.25 -10.54 -0.42
CA GLU A 143 -0.95 -10.09 0.81
C GLU A 143 -2.39 -10.63 0.92
N SER A 144 -3.04 -10.88 -0.22
CA SER A 144 -4.38 -11.47 -0.33
C SER A 144 -4.37 -13.00 -0.38
N ARG A 145 -3.21 -13.65 -0.11
CA ARG A 145 -3.00 -15.10 -0.08
C ARG A 145 -3.17 -15.83 -1.43
N TYR A 146 -3.11 -15.11 -2.54
CA TYR A 146 -3.09 -15.72 -3.88
C TYR A 146 -1.66 -16.09 -4.30
N LYS A 147 -1.52 -17.23 -4.97
CA LYS A 147 -0.32 -17.51 -5.78
C LYS A 147 -0.45 -16.81 -7.12
N LEU A 148 0.66 -16.25 -7.63
CA LEU A 148 0.70 -15.66 -8.96
C LEU A 148 1.26 -16.70 -9.93
N PHE A 149 0.59 -16.85 -11.07
CA PHE A 149 0.98 -17.71 -12.17
C PHE A 149 1.28 -16.83 -13.39
N SER A 150 2.42 -17.06 -14.03
CA SER A 150 2.80 -16.42 -15.28
C SER A 150 2.88 -17.47 -16.37
N PHE A 151 2.21 -17.22 -17.47
CA PHE A 151 2.19 -18.10 -18.63
C PHE A 151 3.00 -17.44 -19.76
N MET A 152 3.93 -18.19 -20.31
CA MET A 152 4.70 -17.79 -21.49
C MET A 152 4.48 -18.82 -22.58
N VAL A 153 4.12 -18.32 -23.76
CA VAL A 153 3.91 -19.14 -24.96
C VAL A 153 5.17 -19.01 -25.80
N ASN A 154 5.77 -20.14 -26.16
CA ASN A 154 6.89 -20.21 -27.10
C ASN A 154 6.48 -21.05 -28.30
N ASP A 155 7.01 -20.73 -29.47
CA ASP A 155 6.92 -21.61 -30.62
C ASP A 155 7.87 -22.83 -30.50
N VAL A 156 7.75 -23.77 -31.44
CA VAL A 156 8.60 -24.97 -31.51
C VAL A 156 10.08 -24.67 -31.77
N TYR A 157 10.42 -23.44 -32.19
CA TYR A 157 11.78 -22.97 -32.41
C TYR A 157 12.34 -22.21 -31.19
N GLY A 158 11.52 -21.99 -30.15
CA GLY A 158 11.90 -21.29 -28.93
C GLY A 158 11.82 -19.77 -29.03
N HIS A 159 11.04 -19.23 -29.97
CA HIS A 159 10.76 -17.79 -30.12
C HIS A 159 9.45 -17.36 -29.46
#